data_AF-A0ABD3BDY0-F1
#
_entry.id   AF-A0ABD3BDY0-F1
#
_cell.length_a   1.000
_cell.length_b   1.000
_cell.length_c   1.000
_cell.angle_alpha   90.00
_cell.angle_beta   90.00
_cell.angle_gamma   90.00
#
_symmetry.space_group_name_H-M   'P 1'
#
loop_
_entity.id
_entity.type
_entity.pdbx_description
1 polymer ?
#
loop_
_entity_poly.entity_id
_entity_poly.type
_entity_poly.pdbx_seq_one_letter_code
_entity_poly.pdbx_strand_id
1 'polypeptide(L)'
;MLSEEISLDNHLFWQQRRWVSEYIGSDAAANNELKFTEKILSDFPYNHHAWSHRHWVCQAFFRKDWGKAELDYCNKILKEDASNCGMESDILLCNNIRNNIRKVMRRGAMK
;
A
#
# COMPACT_ATOMS: atom_id res chain seq x y z
N MET A 1 -11.01 -20.44 0.25
CA MET A 1 -10.54 -19.88 1.53
C MET A 1 -9.08 -20.27 1.77
N LEU A 2 -8.75 -21.52 2.09
CA LEU A 2 -7.35 -21.94 2.33
C LEU A 2 -6.40 -21.76 1.13
N SER A 3 -6.88 -21.91 -0.10
CA SER A 3 -6.05 -21.74 -1.31
C SER A 3 -5.61 -20.30 -1.57
N GLU A 4 -6.46 -19.32 -1.23
CA GLU A 4 -6.11 -17.90 -1.36
C GLU A 4 -5.15 -17.50 -0.25
N GLU A 5 -5.35 -17.99 0.97
CA GLU A 5 -4.46 -17.74 2.12
C GLU A 5 -3.04 -18.27 1.87
N ILE A 6 -2.90 -19.50 1.36
CA ILE A 6 -1.59 -20.07 0.97
C ILE A 6 -0.88 -19.21 -0.09
N SER A 7 -1.65 -18.59 -1.00
CA SER A 7 -1.07 -17.72 -2.03
C SER A 7 -0.60 -16.37 -1.48
N LEU A 8 -1.23 -15.86 -0.41
CA LEU A 8 -0.91 -14.58 0.19
C LEU A 8 0.36 -14.63 1.05
N ASP A 9 0.72 -15.79 1.58
CA ASP A 9 2.00 -16.00 2.29
C ASP A 9 3.15 -16.42 1.34
N ASN A 10 2.87 -16.54 0.03
CA ASN A 10 3.89 -16.89 -0.95
C ASN A 10 4.67 -15.64 -1.41
N HIS A 11 5.93 -15.52 -0.99
CA HIS A 11 6.82 -14.45 -1.42
C HIS A 11 6.91 -14.28 -2.95
N LEU A 12 6.89 -15.38 -3.71
CA LEU A 12 7.01 -15.34 -5.16
C LEU A 12 5.78 -14.69 -5.81
N PHE A 13 4.58 -14.89 -5.24
CA PHE A 13 3.35 -14.26 -5.72
C PHE A 13 3.49 -12.73 -5.72
N TRP A 14 3.90 -12.15 -4.59
CA TRP A 14 4.10 -10.72 -4.47
C TRP A 14 5.21 -10.20 -5.39
N GLN A 15 6.31 -10.93 -5.53
CA GLN A 15 7.40 -10.56 -6.43
C GLN A 15 6.95 -10.53 -7.89
N GLN A 16 6.20 -11.53 -8.34
CA GLN A 16 5.65 -11.58 -9.69
C GLN A 16 4.71 -10.40 -9.95
N ARG A 17 3.84 -10.05 -8.99
CA ARG A 17 2.97 -8.87 -9.12
C ARG A 17 3.76 -7.58 -9.32
N ARG A 18 4.86 -7.41 -8.57
CA ARG A 18 5.74 -6.23 -8.72
C ARG A 18 6.32 -6.15 -10.13
N TRP A 19 6.91 -7.23 -10.62
CA TRP A 19 7.48 -7.27 -11.97
C TRP A 19 6.46 -6.96 -13.07
N VAL A 20 5.26 -7.54 -12.99
CA VAL A 20 4.20 -7.25 -13.97
C VAL A 20 3.79 -5.78 -13.90
N SER A 21 3.66 -5.23 -12.70
CA SER A 21 3.29 -3.82 -12.51
C SER A 21 4.37 -2.86 -13.03
N GLU A 22 5.64 -3.16 -12.79
CA GLU A 22 6.79 -2.41 -13.30
C GLU A 22 6.84 -2.44 -14.83
N TYR A 23 6.62 -3.62 -15.42
CA TYR A 23 6.58 -3.80 -16.87
C TYR A 23 5.47 -2.97 -17.51
N ILE A 24 4.28 -2.91 -16.88
CA ILE A 24 3.16 -2.10 -17.38
C ILE A 24 3.43 -0.60 -17.20
N GLY A 25 4.04 -0.19 -16.07
CA GLY A 25 4.54 1.18 -15.88
C GLY A 25 3.48 2.28 -15.86
N SER A 26 2.19 1.95 -15.70
CA SER A 26 1.08 2.91 -15.81
C SER A 26 0.45 3.26 -14.46
N ASP A 27 -0.13 4.47 -14.38
CA ASP A 27 -0.87 4.90 -13.19
C ASP A 27 -2.10 4.01 -12.93
N ALA A 28 -2.67 3.43 -13.99
CA ALA A 28 -3.73 2.44 -13.89
C ALA A 28 -3.24 1.15 -13.21
N ALA A 29 -2.03 0.69 -13.51
CA ALA A 29 -1.43 -0.46 -12.83
C ALA A 29 -1.21 -0.17 -11.34
N ALA A 30 -0.66 0.99 -11.00
CA ALA A 30 -0.48 1.40 -9.61
C ALA A 30 -1.82 1.43 -8.84
N ASN A 31 -2.86 2.04 -9.41
CA ASN A 31 -4.19 2.08 -8.81
C ASN A 31 -4.81 0.69 -8.63
N ASN A 32 -4.58 -0.24 -9.56
CA ASN A 32 -5.05 -1.61 -9.44
C ASN A 32 -4.34 -2.35 -8.29
N GLU A 33 -3.04 -2.15 -8.10
CA GLU A 33 -2.30 -2.75 -6.99
C GLU A 33 -2.71 -2.15 -5.63
N LEU A 34 -3.00 -0.85 -5.56
CA LEU A 34 -3.53 -0.23 -4.33
C LEU A 34 -4.91 -0.78 -3.97
N LYS A 35 -5.81 -0.96 -4.96
CA LYS A 35 -7.12 -1.61 -4.72
C LYS A 35 -6.98 -3.08 -4.32
N PHE A 36 -6.04 -3.80 -4.94
CA PHE A 36 -5.75 -5.18 -4.60
C PHE A 36 -5.30 -5.30 -3.15
N THR A 37 -4.33 -4.49 -2.73
CA THR A 37 -3.85 -4.50 -1.34
C THR A 37 -4.91 -4.03 -0.34
N GLU A 38 -5.76 -3.08 -0.70
CA GLU A 38 -6.91 -2.67 0.14
C GLU A 38 -7.87 -3.84 0.39
N LYS A 39 -8.21 -4.62 -0.65
CA LYS A 39 -9.04 -5.82 -0.50
C LYS A 39 -8.38 -6.89 0.38
N ILE A 40 -7.07 -7.11 0.23
CA ILE A 40 -6.37 -8.07 1.08
C ILE A 40 -6.36 -7.59 2.54
N LEU A 41 -6.12 -6.31 2.77
CA LEU A 41 -6.06 -5.73 4.11
C LEU A 41 -7.44 -5.60 4.78
N SER A 42 -8.54 -5.60 4.03
CA SER A 42 -9.89 -5.67 4.64
C SER A 42 -10.16 -7.02 5.29
N ASP A 43 -9.64 -8.09 4.68
CA ASP A 43 -9.88 -9.47 5.14
C ASP A 43 -8.76 -9.96 6.07
N PHE A 44 -7.52 -9.51 5.81
CA PHE A 44 -6.30 -9.88 6.53
C PHE A 44 -5.48 -8.63 6.89
N PRO A 45 -5.91 -7.83 7.89
CA PRO A 45 -5.29 -6.55 8.22
C PRO A 45 -3.83 -6.64 8.68
N TYR A 46 -3.41 -7.83 9.15
CA TYR A 46 -2.06 -8.14 9.62
C TYR A 46 -1.13 -8.68 8.51
N ASN A 47 -1.58 -8.69 7.24
CA ASN A 47 -0.78 -9.26 6.17
C ASN A 47 0.41 -8.35 5.83
N HIS A 48 1.58 -8.75 6.33
CA HIS A 48 2.83 -8.02 6.16
C HIS A 48 3.25 -7.87 4.68
N HIS A 49 2.96 -8.86 3.84
CA HIS A 49 3.27 -8.79 2.42
C HIS A 49 2.41 -7.75 1.70
N ALA A 50 1.12 -7.66 2.04
CA ALA A 50 0.20 -6.67 1.48
C ALA A 50 0.64 -5.24 1.86
N TRP A 51 1.00 -5.01 3.12
CA TRP A 51 1.56 -3.75 3.58
C TRP A 51 2.87 -3.41 2.85
N SER A 52 3.82 -4.35 2.82
CA SER A 52 5.10 -4.19 2.12
C SER A 52 4.92 -3.88 0.62
N HIS A 53 3.98 -4.56 -0.03
CA HIS A 53 3.64 -4.33 -1.42
C HIS A 53 3.01 -2.95 -1.62
N ARG A 54 2.07 -2.56 -0.77
CA ARG A 54 1.43 -1.23 -0.82
C ARG A 54 2.46 -0.10 -0.68
N HIS A 55 3.41 -0.27 0.25
CA HIS A 55 4.53 0.67 0.40
C HIS A 55 5.41 0.73 -0.84
N TRP A 56 5.74 -0.42 -1.44
CA TRP A 56 6.49 -0.46 -2.69
C TRP A 56 5.75 0.22 -3.84
N VAL A 57 4.45 -0.03 -4.03
CA VAL A 57 3.63 0.65 -5.06
C VAL A 57 3.74 2.16 -4.86
N CYS A 58 3.65 2.61 -3.60
CA CYS A 58 3.74 4.02 -3.30
C CYS A 58 5.12 4.63 -3.64
N GLN A 59 6.20 3.88 -3.48
CA GLN A 59 7.54 4.35 -3.83
C GLN A 59 7.79 4.30 -5.34
N ALA A 60 7.42 3.20 -5.99
CA ALA A 60 7.74 2.94 -7.40
C ALA A 60 6.93 3.82 -8.36
N PHE A 61 5.67 4.13 -8.02
CA PHE A 61 4.75 4.84 -8.92
C PHE A 61 4.39 6.26 -8.44
N PHE A 62 5.18 6.84 -7.53
CA PHE A 62 4.82 8.11 -6.88
C PHE A 62 4.45 9.22 -7.87
N ARG A 63 3.15 9.58 -7.92
CA ARG A 63 2.62 10.74 -8.65
C ARG A 63 1.72 11.58 -7.76
N LYS A 64 1.66 12.88 -8.08
CA LYS A 64 0.91 13.89 -7.31
C LYS A 64 -0.59 13.58 -7.23
N ASP A 65 -1.12 12.91 -8.25
CA ASP A 65 -2.57 12.78 -8.48
C ASP A 65 -3.24 11.76 -7.55
N TRP A 66 -2.53 10.71 -7.14
CA TRP A 66 -3.06 9.67 -6.25
C TRP A 66 -2.64 9.84 -4.78
N GLY A 67 -1.67 10.71 -4.50
CA GLY A 67 -1.18 10.94 -3.14
C GLY A 67 -2.27 11.38 -2.15
N LYS A 68 -3.32 12.08 -2.60
CA LYS A 68 -4.43 12.45 -1.72
C LYS A 68 -5.28 11.26 -1.30
N ALA A 69 -5.64 10.38 -2.24
CA ALA A 69 -6.45 9.20 -1.95
C ALA A 69 -5.73 8.24 -1.00
N GLU A 70 -4.42 8.04 -1.21
CA GLU A 70 -3.61 7.20 -0.32
C GLU A 70 -3.43 7.82 1.07
N LEU A 71 -3.29 9.15 1.14
CA LEU A 71 -3.26 9.86 2.42
C LEU A 71 -4.56 9.68 3.21
N ASP A 72 -5.70 9.76 2.54
CA ASP A 72 -7.02 9.55 3.14
C ASP A 72 -7.18 8.09 3.61
N TYR A 73 -6.71 7.12 2.82
CA TYR A 73 -6.68 5.71 3.21
C TYR A 73 -5.82 5.48 4.47
N CYS A 74 -4.58 5.98 4.50
CA CYS A 74 -3.73 5.87 5.68
C CYS A 74 -4.38 6.51 6.92
N ASN A 75 -5.04 7.66 6.78
CA ASN A 75 -5.72 8.31 7.90
C ASN A 75 -6.94 7.51 8.36
N LYS A 76 -7.67 6.86 7.44
CA LYS A 76 -8.78 5.96 7.77
C LYS A 76 -8.29 4.79 8.60
N ILE A 77 -7.27 4.07 8.13
CA ILE A 77 -6.68 2.92 8.84
C ILE A 77 -6.18 3.36 10.22
N LEU A 78 -5.39 4.43 10.30
CA LEU A 78 -4.88 4.95 11.58
C LEU A 78 -5.97 5.44 12.54
N LYS A 79 -7.17 5.77 12.06
CA LYS A 79 -8.32 6.19 12.88
C LYS A 79 -9.15 4.99 13.33
N GLU A 80 -9.27 3.98 12.47
CA GLU A 80 -9.91 2.70 12.80
C GLU A 80 -9.04 1.90 13.80
N ASP A 81 -7.74 2.23 13.90
CA ASP A 81 -6.75 1.60 14.78
C ASP A 81 -6.45 2.28 16.11
N ALA A 82 -7.47 2.32 16.97
CA ALA A 82 -7.22 2.20 18.41
C ALA A 82 -7.16 0.72 18.87
N SER A 83 -7.51 -0.26 18.01
CA SER A 83 -7.69 -1.65 18.49
C SER A 83 -7.54 -2.81 17.49
N ASN A 84 -7.34 -2.61 16.17
CA ASN A 84 -7.44 -3.71 15.20
C ASN A 84 -6.14 -4.10 14.45
N CYS A 85 -5.15 -3.21 14.28
CA CYS A 85 -3.83 -3.49 13.71
C CYS A 85 -2.82 -3.80 14.82
N GLY A 86 -2.97 -4.98 15.40
CA GLY A 86 -2.11 -5.55 16.44
C GLY A 86 -0.62 -5.72 16.11
N MET A 87 -0.04 -5.10 15.07
CA MET A 87 1.41 -5.08 14.85
C MET A 87 1.96 -3.66 14.63
N GLU A 88 2.89 -3.29 15.50
CA GLU A 88 3.61 -2.00 15.50
C GLU A 88 4.35 -1.73 14.17
N SER A 89 4.77 -2.79 13.47
CA SER A 89 5.42 -2.72 12.16
C SER A 89 4.52 -2.19 11.04
N ASP A 90 3.23 -2.50 11.09
CA ASP A 90 2.27 -2.15 10.04
C ASP A 90 1.83 -0.69 10.18
N ILE A 91 1.64 -0.25 11.43
CA ILE A 91 1.47 1.17 11.79
C ILE A 91 2.68 1.98 11.33
N LEU A 92 3.89 1.47 11.55
CA LEU A 92 5.12 2.14 11.12
C LEU A 92 5.14 2.28 9.59
N LEU A 93 4.76 1.24 8.85
CA LEU A 93 4.73 1.30 7.40
C LEU A 93 3.67 2.26 6.87
N CYS A 94 2.45 2.22 7.43
CA CYS A 94 1.39 3.17 7.10
C CYS A 94 1.83 4.62 7.40
N ASN A 95 2.50 4.85 8.52
CA ASN A 95 3.11 6.14 8.85
C ASN A 95 4.19 6.57 7.86
N ASN A 96 5.04 5.63 7.42
CA ASN A 96 6.07 5.89 6.43
C ASN A 96 5.47 6.27 5.07
N ILE A 97 4.47 5.52 4.59
CA ILE A 97 3.70 5.85 3.37
C ILE A 97 3.13 7.26 3.48
N ARG A 98 2.40 7.54 4.57
CA ARG A 98 1.79 8.84 4.86
C ARG A 98 2.79 10.00 4.87
N ASN A 99 3.94 9.81 5.51
CA ASN A 99 4.98 10.83 5.60
C ASN A 99 5.69 11.07 4.26
N ASN A 100 5.93 10.00 3.49
CA ASN A 100 6.48 10.10 2.15
C ASN A 100 5.56 10.88 1.22
N ILE A 101 4.26 10.57 1.24
CA ILE A 101 3.24 11.31 0.48
C ILE A 101 3.26 12.79 0.84
N ARG A 102 3.19 13.13 2.13
CA ARG A 102 3.23 14.52 2.61
C ARG A 102 4.50 15.24 2.15
N LYS A 103 5.65 14.57 2.18
CA LYS A 103 6.93 15.13 1.75
C LYS A 103 6.93 15.48 0.26
N VAL A 104 6.39 14.61 -0.60
CA VAL A 104 6.33 14.89 -2.03
C VAL A 104 5.28 15.96 -2.36
N MET A 105 4.12 15.91 -1.71
CA MET A 105 3.07 16.94 -1.86
C MET A 105 3.60 18.33 -1.52
N ARG A 106 4.40 18.47 -0.45
CA ARG A 106 5.06 19.75 -0.08
C ARG A 106 6.07 20.21 -1.13
N ARG A 107 6.88 19.30 -1.68
CA ARG A 107 7.88 19.62 -2.73
C ARG A 107 7.23 20.07 -4.04
N GLY A 108 6.04 19.56 -4.37
CA GLY A 108 5.27 19.95 -5.55
C GLY A 108 4.39 21.19 -5.39
N ALA A 109 4.27 21.75 -4.17
CA ALA A 109 3.52 22.97 -3.88
C ALA A 109 4.40 24.24 -3.90
N MET A 110 5.71 24.06 -4.07
CA MET A 110 6.72 25.12 -4.04
C MET A 110 7.18 25.55 -5.45
N LYS A 111 6.38 25.25 -6.48
CA LYS A 111 6.56 25.71 -7.87
C LYS A 111 5.35 26.50 -8.29
#